data_AF-A0AAE7D9K9-F1
#
_entry.id   AF-A0AAE7D9K9-F1
#
_cell.length_a   1.000
_cell.length_b   1.000
_cell.length_c   1.000
_cell.angle_alpha   90.00
_cell.angle_beta   90.00
_cell.angle_gamma   90.00
#
_symmetry.space_group_name_H-M   'P 1'
#
loop_
_entity.id
_entity.type
_entity.pdbx_description
1 polymer ?
#
loop_
_entity_poly.entity_id
_entity_poly.type
_entity_poly.pdbx_seq_one_letter_code
_entity_poly.pdbx_strand_id
1 'polypeptide(L)'
;MFDKSDRLNACFFEEPLADTIDGDTKATPVASGGQTTWNMDITLNSRLVTKFNSSKEYIVATILHEVIHAYLLAIKVNPLIDHNEMGLFYIDKMASGIKDVFPTISSDDAKALAWGGVHESYAWKQLVINSPTAAQKILDTNKKYRTSALGTKCN
;
A
#
# COMPACT_ATOMS: atom_id res chain seq x y z
N MET A 1 5.79 0.06 17.51
CA MET A 1 5.89 -1.25 18.19
C MET A 1 4.50 -1.87 18.10
N PHE A 2 4.32 -2.94 17.33
CA PHE A 2 3.12 -3.78 17.50
C PHE A 2 3.17 -4.33 18.93
N ASP A 3 2.04 -4.32 19.64
CA ASP A 3 1.85 -4.64 21.09
C ASP A 3 1.57 -3.44 22.02
N LYS A 4 1.52 -2.21 21.49
CA LYS A 4 0.80 -1.12 22.15
C LYS A 4 -0.55 -0.93 21.46
N SER A 5 -1.62 -0.91 22.24
CA SER A 5 -2.97 -0.61 21.74
C SER A 5 -3.02 0.88 21.35
N ASP A 6 -2.84 1.16 20.07
CA ASP A 6 -3.17 2.46 19.51
C ASP A 6 -4.67 2.52 19.18
N ARG A 7 -5.28 3.69 19.37
CA ARG A 7 -6.70 3.89 19.09
C ARG A 7 -6.86 4.37 17.66
N LEU A 8 -6.94 3.43 16.74
CA LEU A 8 -7.10 3.69 15.32
C LEU A 8 -8.51 3.28 14.88
N ASN A 9 -9.19 4.15 14.15
CA ASN A 9 -10.43 3.81 13.45
C ASN A 9 -10.15 3.92 11.95
N ALA A 10 -10.34 2.84 11.20
CA ALA A 10 -10.13 2.82 9.75
C ALA A 10 -11.48 2.82 9.03
N CYS A 11 -11.69 3.84 8.19
CA CYS A 11 -12.84 3.97 7.31
C CYS A 11 -12.38 3.82 5.87
N PHE A 12 -13.08 3.03 5.07
CA PHE A 12 -12.75 2.79 3.67
C PHE A 12 -13.80 3.44 2.76
N PHE A 13 -13.32 4.22 1.79
CA PHE A 13 -14.13 4.91 0.80
C PHE A 13 -13.67 4.53 -0.60
N GLU A 14 -14.55 4.77 -1.57
CA GLU A 14 -14.25 4.61 -2.99
C GLU A 14 -14.68 5.88 -3.72
N GLU A 15 -13.74 6.54 -4.39
CA GLU A 15 -13.99 7.78 -5.13
C GLU A 15 -13.16 7.82 -6.42
N PRO A 16 -13.59 8.55 -7.47
CA PRO A 16 -12.78 8.74 -8.65
C PRO A 16 -11.58 9.66 -8.36
N LEU A 17 -10.37 9.10 -8.33
CA LEU A 17 -9.12 9.87 -8.20
C LEU A 17 -8.42 10.02 -9.56
N ALA A 18 -7.33 10.79 -9.60
CA ALA A 18 -6.49 10.92 -10.80
C ALA A 18 -5.96 9.55 -11.25
N ASP A 19 -5.72 9.37 -12.55
CA ASP A 19 -5.29 8.08 -13.12
C ASP A 19 -3.94 7.57 -12.57
N THR A 20 -3.15 8.48 -12.00
CA THR A 20 -1.84 8.22 -11.39
C THR A 20 -1.90 8.00 -9.88
N ILE A 21 -3.09 8.07 -9.28
CA ILE A 21 -3.31 7.93 -7.84
C ILE A 21 -4.19 6.70 -7.64
N ASP A 22 -3.64 5.67 -7.02
CA ASP A 22 -4.37 4.41 -6.80
C ASP A 22 -5.13 4.42 -5.45
N GLY A 23 -4.64 5.17 -4.47
CA GLY A 23 -5.29 5.45 -3.19
C GLY A 23 -4.85 6.78 -2.60
N ASP A 24 -5.58 7.26 -1.59
CA ASP A 24 -5.23 8.42 -0.77
C ASP A 24 -5.62 8.14 0.68
N THR A 25 -4.83 8.67 1.61
CA THR A 25 -5.02 8.46 3.04
C THR A 25 -5.02 9.79 3.79
N LYS A 26 -6.04 9.98 4.62
CA LYS A 26 -6.13 11.11 5.56
C LYS A 26 -6.27 10.59 6.98
N ALA A 27 -5.40 11.06 7.87
CA ALA A 27 -5.45 10.73 9.29
C ALA A 27 -5.74 11.99 10.12
N THR A 28 -6.84 11.97 10.89
CA THR A 28 -7.27 13.08 11.74
C THR A 28 -7.29 12.65 13.22
N PRO A 29 -6.59 13.36 14.12
CA PRO A 29 -6.64 13.06 15.54
C PRO A 29 -7.93 13.63 16.16
N VAL A 30 -8.64 12.81 16.92
CA VAL A 30 -9.83 13.19 17.69
C VAL A 30 -9.51 12.98 19.17
N ALA A 31 -9.48 14.09 19.93
CA ALA A 31 -9.27 14.06 21.37
C ALA A 31 -10.61 14.04 22.12
N SER A 32 -10.79 13.07 23.01
CA SER A 32 -11.96 13.00 23.91
C SER A 32 -11.57 12.36 25.23
N GLY A 33 -11.97 12.99 26.35
CA GLY A 33 -11.74 12.44 27.70
C GLY A 33 -10.26 12.20 28.06
N GLY A 34 -9.33 13.01 27.52
CA GLY A 34 -7.88 12.84 27.75
C GLY A 34 -7.22 11.74 26.91
N GLN A 35 -7.94 11.16 25.95
CA GLN A 35 -7.44 10.13 25.04
C GLN A 35 -7.54 10.62 23.60
N THR A 36 -6.58 10.25 22.75
CA THR A 36 -6.60 10.54 21.31
C THR A 36 -6.91 9.26 20.53
N THR A 37 -7.92 9.33 19.67
CA THR A 37 -8.21 8.35 18.63
C THR A 37 -7.83 8.94 17.28
N TRP A 38 -7.17 8.18 16.42
CA TRP A 38 -6.90 8.58 15.04
C TRP A 38 -7.96 7.99 14.13
N ASN A 39 -8.73 8.85 13.47
CA ASN A 39 -9.61 8.46 12.39
C ASN A 39 -8.81 8.47 11.09
N MET A 40 -8.76 7.33 10.42
CA MET A 40 -8.00 7.07 9.21
C MET A 40 -8.99 6.83 8.08
N ASP A 41 -9.14 7.82 7.22
CA ASP A 41 -9.98 7.74 6.03
C ASP A 41 -9.10 7.30 4.86
N ILE A 42 -9.33 6.09 4.39
CA ILE A 42 -8.61 5.47 3.27
C ILE A 42 -9.54 5.47 2.07
N THR A 43 -9.16 6.20 1.03
CA THR A 43 -9.93 6.31 -0.20
C THR A 43 -9.22 5.52 -1.30
N LEU A 44 -9.88 4.51 -1.85
CA LEU A 44 -9.40 3.81 -3.04
C LEU A 44 -9.92 4.49 -4.31
N ASN A 45 -9.08 4.52 -5.34
CA ASN A 45 -9.52 5.03 -6.63
C ASN A 45 -10.50 4.04 -7.30
N SER A 46 -11.75 4.47 -7.49
CA SER A 46 -12.78 3.67 -8.17
C SER A 46 -12.41 3.27 -9.60
N ARG A 47 -11.44 3.99 -10.21
CA ARG A 47 -10.89 3.67 -11.53
C ARG A 47 -10.03 2.41 -11.54
N LEU A 48 -9.53 1.94 -10.39
CA LEU A 48 -8.86 0.64 -10.31
C LEU A 48 -9.77 -0.46 -10.85
N VAL A 49 -11.03 -0.51 -10.40
CA VAL A 49 -12.01 -1.47 -10.92
C VAL A 49 -12.57 -1.02 -12.26
N THR A 50 -13.08 0.22 -12.34
CA THR A 50 -13.92 0.65 -13.48
C THR A 50 -13.17 0.97 -14.77
N LYS A 51 -11.86 1.26 -14.71
CA LYS A 51 -11.05 1.66 -15.87
C LYS A 51 -9.83 0.78 -16.09
N PHE A 52 -9.05 0.55 -15.04
CA PHE A 52 -7.83 -0.24 -15.16
C PHE A 52 -8.11 -1.73 -15.09
N ASN A 53 -9.30 -2.11 -14.63
CA ASN A 53 -9.70 -3.49 -14.42
C ASN A 53 -8.63 -4.21 -13.59
N SER A 54 -8.21 -3.60 -12.49
CA SER A 54 -7.17 -4.11 -11.60
C SER A 54 -7.60 -5.39 -10.92
N SER A 55 -6.61 -6.24 -10.65
CA SER A 55 -6.81 -7.49 -9.93
C SER A 55 -7.09 -7.22 -8.45
N LYS A 56 -7.76 -8.17 -7.79
CA LYS A 56 -8.02 -8.16 -6.34
C LYS A 56 -6.72 -8.07 -5.54
N GLU A 57 -5.67 -8.74 -6.00
CA GLU A 57 -4.33 -8.72 -5.40
C GLU A 57 -3.72 -7.31 -5.44
N TYR A 58 -3.87 -6.61 -6.58
CA TYR A 58 -3.43 -5.22 -6.69
C TYR A 58 -4.21 -4.30 -5.75
N ILE A 59 -5.54 -4.44 -5.73
CA ILE A 59 -6.41 -3.63 -4.86
C ILE A 59 -6.08 -3.84 -3.39
N VAL A 60 -5.84 -5.08 -2.95
CA VAL A 60 -5.41 -5.37 -1.57
C VAL A 60 -4.03 -4.80 -1.28
N ALA A 61 -3.09 -4.88 -2.22
CA ALA A 61 -1.78 -4.24 -2.06
C ALA A 61 -1.91 -2.72 -1.87
N THR A 62 -2.79 -2.06 -2.65
CA THR A 62 -3.12 -0.64 -2.48
C THR A 62 -3.75 -0.37 -1.10
N ILE A 63 -4.72 -1.17 -0.66
CA ILE A 63 -5.32 -1.03 0.67
C ILE A 63 -4.24 -1.11 1.76
N LEU A 64 -3.34 -2.10 1.69
CA LEU A 64 -2.28 -2.27 2.68
C LEU A 64 -1.28 -1.12 2.65
N HIS A 65 -0.98 -0.58 1.46
CA HIS A 65 -0.13 0.60 1.29
C HIS A 65 -0.73 1.81 2.02
N GLU A 66 -2.00 2.10 1.77
CA GLU A 66 -2.73 3.20 2.42
C GLU A 66 -2.86 3.01 3.94
N VAL A 67 -3.13 1.79 4.41
CA VAL A 67 -3.17 1.48 5.85
C VAL A 67 -1.83 1.80 6.53
N ILE A 68 -0.70 1.57 5.85
CA ILE A 68 0.61 1.90 6.40
C ILE A 68 0.84 3.41 6.43
N HIS A 69 0.46 4.17 5.39
CA HIS A 69 0.47 5.64 5.48
C HIS A 69 -0.32 6.12 6.70
N ALA A 70 -1.51 5.56 6.90
CA ALA A 70 -2.39 5.92 8.02
C ALA A 70 -1.72 5.64 9.37
N TYR A 71 -1.10 4.47 9.51
CA TYR A 71 -0.35 4.09 10.71
C TYR A 71 0.84 5.03 10.97
N LEU A 72 1.65 5.30 9.94
CA LEU A 72 2.82 6.17 10.04
C LEU A 72 2.43 7.59 10.45
N LEU A 73 1.34 8.13 9.89
CA LEU A 73 0.77 9.41 10.30
C LEU A 73 0.33 9.39 11.77
N ALA A 74 -0.35 8.34 12.22
CA ALA A 74 -0.83 8.22 13.60
C ALA A 74 0.31 8.19 14.62
N ILE A 75 1.45 7.58 14.27
CA ILE A 75 2.68 7.59 15.09
C ILE A 75 3.58 8.79 14.82
N LYS A 76 3.10 9.78 14.04
CA LYS A 76 3.75 11.06 13.74
C LYS A 76 5.08 10.95 12.98
N VAL A 77 5.20 9.95 12.13
CA VAL A 77 6.27 9.92 11.11
C VAL A 77 6.03 11.06 10.11
N ASN A 78 7.11 11.72 9.71
CA ASN A 78 7.03 12.82 8.75
C ASN A 78 6.60 12.27 7.36
N PRO A 79 5.52 12.78 6.76
CA PRO A 79 5.06 12.33 5.43
C PRO A 79 6.11 12.46 4.32
N LEU A 80 7.11 13.33 4.48
CA LEU A 80 8.20 13.47 3.49
C LEU A 80 9.15 12.25 3.46
N ILE A 81 9.06 11.34 4.43
CA ILE A 81 9.93 10.17 4.55
C ILE A 81 9.16 8.86 4.70
N ASP A 82 7.82 8.87 4.61
CA ASP A 82 7.00 7.67 4.85
C ASP A 82 7.32 6.54 3.87
N HIS A 83 7.50 6.83 2.58
CA HIS A 83 7.92 5.85 1.58
C HIS A 83 9.33 5.29 1.87
N ASN A 84 10.22 6.05 2.52
CA ASN A 84 11.51 5.52 2.96
C ASN A 84 11.32 4.49 4.09
N GLU A 85 10.49 4.81 5.08
CA GLU A 85 10.15 3.89 6.16
C GLU A 85 9.48 2.62 5.62
N MET A 86 8.54 2.77 4.69
CA MET A 86 7.85 1.65 4.04
C MET A 86 8.83 0.75 3.29
N GLY A 87 9.67 1.34 2.45
CA GLY A 87 10.69 0.62 1.68
C GLY A 87 11.71 -0.12 2.54
N LEU A 88 12.04 0.40 3.73
CA LEU A 88 13.01 -0.21 4.63
C LEU A 88 12.41 -1.29 5.54
N PHE A 89 11.19 -1.10 6.03
CA PHE A 89 10.66 -1.88 7.16
C PHE A 89 9.35 -2.62 6.90
N TYR A 90 8.61 -2.26 5.84
CA TYR A 90 7.25 -2.76 5.64
C TYR A 90 7.04 -3.60 4.38
N ILE A 91 7.97 -3.61 3.42
CA ILE A 91 7.83 -4.44 2.19
C ILE A 91 7.55 -5.90 2.49
N ASP A 92 8.34 -6.54 3.35
CA ASP A 92 8.14 -7.95 3.68
C ASP A 92 6.86 -8.19 4.51
N LYS A 93 6.44 -7.20 5.31
CA LYS A 93 5.18 -7.26 6.08
C LYS A 93 3.97 -7.15 5.15
N MET A 94 3.99 -6.22 4.21
CA MET A 94 2.97 -6.09 3.17
C MET A 94 2.89 -7.35 2.32
N ALA A 95 4.04 -7.87 1.88
CA ALA A 95 4.08 -9.12 1.10
C ALA A 95 3.47 -10.29 1.90
N SER A 96 3.74 -10.39 3.20
CA SER A 96 3.09 -11.39 4.06
C SER A 96 1.58 -11.18 4.12
N GLY A 97 1.11 -9.95 4.35
CA GLY A 97 -0.33 -9.64 4.39
C GLY A 97 -1.05 -9.95 3.08
N ILE A 98 -0.41 -9.67 1.93
CA ILE A 98 -0.94 -10.05 0.61
C ILE A 98 -1.07 -11.58 0.51
N LYS A 99 -0.07 -12.34 0.98
CA LYS A 99 -0.12 -13.80 0.97
C LYS A 99 -1.14 -14.39 1.94
N ASP A 100 -1.39 -13.73 3.07
CA ASP A 100 -2.44 -14.16 4.01
C ASP A 100 -3.82 -14.08 3.36
N VAL A 101 -4.06 -13.07 2.52
CA VAL A 101 -5.30 -12.92 1.74
C VAL A 101 -5.31 -13.83 0.50
N PHE A 102 -4.17 -14.00 -0.16
CA PHE A 102 -4.02 -14.81 -1.38
C PHE A 102 -2.95 -15.89 -1.21
N PRO A 103 -3.23 -17.02 -0.53
CA PRO A 103 -2.20 -18.00 -0.19
C PRO A 103 -1.47 -18.64 -1.38
N THR A 104 -2.07 -18.59 -2.57
CA THR A 104 -1.53 -19.16 -3.81
C THR A 104 -0.64 -18.20 -4.60
N ILE A 105 -0.59 -16.91 -4.24
CA ILE A 105 0.30 -15.96 -4.89
C ILE A 105 1.76 -16.33 -4.63
N SER A 106 2.62 -16.15 -5.63
CA SER A 106 4.05 -16.39 -5.46
C SER A 106 4.65 -15.36 -4.49
N SER A 107 5.70 -15.75 -3.75
CA SER A 107 6.41 -14.79 -2.88
C SER A 107 7.02 -13.64 -3.67
N ASP A 108 7.47 -13.90 -4.91
CA ASP A 108 8.01 -12.89 -5.82
C ASP A 108 6.95 -11.85 -6.21
N ASP A 109 5.74 -12.30 -6.57
CA ASP A 109 4.66 -11.40 -6.98
C ASP A 109 4.10 -10.63 -5.79
N ALA A 110 3.95 -11.26 -4.61
CA ALA A 110 3.55 -10.55 -3.39
C ALA A 110 4.56 -9.46 -3.01
N LYS A 111 5.86 -9.76 -3.11
CA LYS A 111 6.91 -8.78 -2.86
C LYS A 111 6.93 -7.69 -3.93
N ALA A 112 6.69 -8.02 -5.19
CA ALA A 112 6.56 -7.03 -6.25
C ALA A 112 5.39 -6.07 -5.96
N LEU A 113 4.20 -6.59 -5.64
CA LEU A 113 3.03 -5.79 -5.28
C LEU A 113 3.28 -4.91 -4.04
N ALA A 114 4.01 -5.42 -3.04
CA ALA A 114 4.38 -4.63 -1.87
C ALA A 114 5.31 -3.45 -2.18
N TRP A 115 6.09 -3.52 -3.26
CA TRP A 115 6.88 -2.38 -3.77
C TRP A 115 6.06 -1.38 -4.58
N GLY A 116 4.80 -1.66 -4.89
CA GLY A 116 3.91 -0.71 -5.56
C GLY A 116 3.77 0.60 -4.75
N GLY A 117 3.97 1.74 -5.41
CA GLY A 117 3.81 3.07 -4.82
C GLY A 117 5.02 3.61 -4.03
N VAL A 118 6.02 2.79 -3.70
CA VAL A 118 7.17 3.22 -2.87
C VAL A 118 8.44 3.55 -3.66
N HIS A 119 8.31 3.93 -4.94
CA HIS A 119 9.42 4.08 -5.88
C HIS A 119 10.31 5.31 -5.63
N GLU A 120 9.82 6.36 -4.96
CA GLU A 120 10.68 7.49 -4.57
C GLU A 120 11.65 7.18 -3.42
N SER A 121 11.45 6.05 -2.73
CA SER A 121 12.21 5.69 -1.54
C SER A 121 13.70 5.48 -1.81
N TYR A 122 14.53 5.73 -0.80
CA TYR A 122 15.95 5.42 -0.82
C TYR A 122 16.18 3.92 -1.03
N ALA A 123 15.39 3.06 -0.38
CA ALA A 123 15.47 1.62 -0.53
C ALA A 123 15.22 1.17 -1.99
N TRP A 124 14.23 1.77 -2.66
CA TRP A 124 14.00 1.53 -4.08
C TRP A 124 15.18 1.99 -4.94
N LYS A 125 15.73 3.18 -4.70
CA LYS A 125 16.91 3.66 -5.43
C LYS A 125 18.10 2.71 -5.28
N GLN A 126 18.35 2.19 -4.08
CA GLN A 126 19.38 1.18 -3.87
C GLN A 126 19.09 -0.13 -4.61
N LEU A 127 17.83 -0.58 -4.65
CA LEU A 127 17.43 -1.76 -5.41
C LEU A 127 17.68 -1.59 -6.92
N VAL A 128 17.34 -0.43 -7.48
CA VAL A 128 17.57 -0.12 -8.90
C VAL A 128 19.07 -0.12 -9.23
N ILE A 129 19.89 0.47 -8.37
CA ILE A 129 21.35 0.52 -8.56
C ILE A 129 21.96 -0.89 -8.47
N ASN A 130 21.60 -1.65 -7.44
CA ASN A 130 22.24 -2.93 -7.13
C ASN A 130 21.67 -4.10 -7.93
N SER A 131 20.43 -4.00 -8.43
CA SER A 131 19.72 -5.08 -9.10
C SER A 131 18.67 -4.54 -10.11
N PRO A 132 19.10 -3.86 -11.18
CA PRO A 132 18.20 -3.18 -12.12
C PRO A 132 17.19 -4.14 -12.79
N THR A 133 17.60 -5.36 -13.13
CA THR A 133 16.69 -6.37 -13.70
C THR A 133 15.60 -6.79 -12.72
N ALA A 134 15.92 -6.89 -11.43
CA ALA A 134 14.93 -7.21 -10.40
C ALA A 134 13.95 -6.05 -10.21
N ALA A 135 14.43 -4.81 -10.19
CA ALA A 135 13.58 -3.62 -10.13
C ALA A 135 12.63 -3.56 -11.34
N GLN A 136 13.12 -3.83 -12.55
CA GLN A 136 12.28 -3.88 -13.75
C GLN A 136 11.21 -4.98 -13.66
N LYS A 137 11.57 -6.18 -13.18
CA LYS A 137 10.60 -7.27 -12.97
C LYS A 137 9.48 -6.84 -12.01
N ILE A 138 9.82 -6.13 -10.93
CA ILE A 138 8.83 -5.60 -9.98
C ILE A 138 7.87 -4.62 -10.65
N LEU A 139 8.38 -3.68 -11.44
CA LEU A 139 7.55 -2.72 -12.18
C LEU A 139 6.61 -3.41 -13.17
N ASP A 140 7.13 -4.39 -13.91
CA ASP A 140 6.36 -5.15 -14.90
C ASP A 140 5.27 -6.00 -14.23
N THR A 141 5.58 -6.63 -13.09
CA THR A 141 4.61 -7.39 -12.30
C THR A 141 3.50 -6.46 -11.80
N ASN A 142 3.83 -5.32 -11.17
CA ASN A 142 2.84 -4.35 -10.72
C ASN A 142 1.90 -3.92 -11.85
N LYS A 143 2.47 -3.57 -13.01
CA LYS A 143 1.69 -3.19 -14.19
C LYS A 143 0.72 -4.28 -14.61
N LYS A 144 1.15 -5.55 -14.64
CA LYS A 144 0.30 -6.69 -15.03
C LYS A 144 -0.85 -6.92 -14.06
N TYR A 145 -0.62 -6.80 -12.74
CA TYR A 145 -1.68 -6.92 -11.74
C TYR A 145 -2.63 -5.70 -11.76
N ARG A 146 -2.11 -4.50 -12.03
CA ARG A 146 -2.91 -3.28 -12.21
C ARG A 146 -3.87 -3.36 -13.40
N THR A 147 -3.50 -4.08 -14.47
CA THR A 147 -4.33 -4.25 -15.67
C THR A 147 -5.00 -5.61 -15.78
N SER A 148 -4.98 -6.43 -14.72
CA SER A 148 -5.44 -7.83 -14.70
C SER A 148 -4.92 -8.71 -15.85
N ALA A 149 -3.68 -8.45 -16.31
CA ALA A 149 -2.93 -9.42 -17.10
C ALA A 149 -2.40 -10.56 -16.21
N LEU A 150 -2.31 -10.31 -14.89
CA LEU A 150 -2.11 -11.28 -13.82
C LEU A 150 -3.14 -11.04 -12.71
N GLY A 151 -3.36 -12.06 -11.88
CA GLY A 151 -4.26 -12.00 -10.73
C GLY A 151 -5.73 -12.22 -11.08
N THR A 152 -6.58 -12.01 -10.08
CA THR A 152 -8.01 -12.30 -10.14
C THR A 152 -8.80 -11.00 -10.33
N LYS A 153 -9.66 -10.93 -11.35
CA LYS A 153 -10.49 -9.73 -11.60
C LYS A 153 -11.56 -9.51 -10.52
N CYS A 154 -11.94 -8.26 -10.31
CA CYS A 154 -13.24 -7.92 -9.70
C CYS A 154 -14.34 -8.20 -10.72
N ASN A 155 -15.38 -8.94 -10.32
CA ASN A 155 -16.49 -9.36 -11.19
C ASN A 155 -17.34 -8.17 -11.64
#